data_AF-A0A7C6X590-F1
#
_entry.id   AF-A0A7C6X590-F1
#
_cell.length_a   1.000
_cell.length_b   1.000
_cell.length_c   1.000
_cell.angle_alpha   90.00
_cell.angle_beta   90.00
_cell.angle_gamma   90.00
#
_symmetry.space_group_name_H-M   'P 1'
#
loop_
_entity.id
_entity.type
_entity.pdbx_description
1 polymer ?
#
loop_
_entity_poly.entity_id
_entity_poly.type
_entity_poly.pdbx_seq_one_letter_code
_entity_poly.pdbx_strand_id
1 'polypeptide(L)'
;MKTCPNGHHIPDSAVFCPLCGASVAPAEAPAPAAPAGGAPPPPPPPGYQSQPPYQHAYQQQPPNYPPQGYLTGFRGQVRKPSTVILLTIFTCGIYGLVWLYSVATEINAILGDDNATNPSYSWIGILCFIFSYILMVQIDTAMIEIDRRRGRYSESKILLWILLTVFVGIGLYLMQYDVQTRLNNLYEGR
;
A
#
# COMPACT_ATOMS: atom_id res chain seq x y z
N MET A 1 37.26 -2.26 7.63
CA MET A 1 36.00 -2.99 7.88
C MET A 1 35.46 -2.53 9.22
N LYS A 2 34.19 -2.11 9.29
CA LYS A 2 33.55 -1.65 10.52
C LYS A 2 32.54 -2.66 11.01
N THR A 3 32.34 -2.68 12.33
CA THR A 3 31.37 -3.57 12.97
C THR A 3 30.12 -2.77 13.28
N CYS A 4 28.97 -3.25 12.82
CA CYS A 4 27.68 -2.68 13.18
C CYS A 4 27.37 -2.95 14.66
N PRO A 5 26.52 -2.13 15.33
CA PRO A 5 26.08 -2.37 16.71
C PRO A 5 25.51 -3.78 16.96
N ASN A 6 25.00 -4.46 15.94
CA ASN A 6 24.53 -5.85 16.02
C ASN A 6 25.61 -6.92 15.74
N GLY A 7 26.90 -6.55 15.70
CA GLY A 7 28.02 -7.50 15.65
C GLY A 7 28.45 -7.99 14.25
N HIS A 8 27.90 -7.45 13.17
CA HIS A 8 28.27 -7.85 11.79
C HIS A 8 29.41 -7.01 11.20
N HIS A 9 30.30 -7.66 10.45
CA HIS A 9 31.38 -7.00 9.68
C HIS A 9 30.87 -6.43 8.36
N ILE A 10 31.16 -5.15 8.10
CA ILE A 10 30.62 -4.37 6.97
C ILE A 10 31.74 -3.53 6.33
N PRO A 11 31.69 -3.24 5.01
CA PRO A 11 32.62 -2.32 4.36
C PRO A 11 32.56 -0.89 4.94
N ASP A 12 33.70 -0.19 4.93
CA ASP A 12 33.86 1.10 5.61
C ASP A 12 32.98 2.22 5.02
N SER A 13 32.63 2.12 3.72
CA SER A 13 31.76 3.06 3.00
C SER A 13 30.26 2.86 3.22
N ALA A 14 29.82 1.81 3.92
CA ALA A 14 28.40 1.52 4.08
C ALA A 14 27.75 2.43 5.12
N VAL A 15 26.71 3.18 4.74
CA VAL A 15 25.93 4.02 5.69
C VAL A 15 24.93 3.17 6.49
N PHE A 16 24.58 1.98 5.99
CA PHE A 16 23.65 1.04 6.63
C PHE A 16 24.16 -0.39 6.55
N CYS A 17 23.85 -1.22 7.56
CA CYS A 17 24.18 -2.64 7.56
C CYS A 17 23.24 -3.42 6.63
N PRO A 18 23.75 -4.17 5.62
CA PRO A 18 22.91 -4.94 4.70
C PRO A 18 22.26 -6.18 5.35
N LEU A 19 22.75 -6.63 6.51
CA LEU A 19 22.24 -7.82 7.20
C LEU A 19 21.16 -7.51 8.24
N CYS A 20 21.21 -6.33 8.89
CA CYS A 20 20.28 -5.99 9.97
C CYS A 20 19.66 -4.59 9.86
N GLY A 21 20.05 -3.79 8.86
CA GLY A 21 19.47 -2.46 8.61
C GLY A 21 19.91 -1.34 9.55
N ALA A 22 20.75 -1.60 10.55
CA ALA A 22 21.24 -0.56 11.46
C ALA A 22 22.07 0.50 10.71
N SER A 23 21.83 1.79 11.02
CA SER A 23 22.64 2.90 10.50
C SER A 23 24.02 2.87 11.14
N VAL A 24 25.05 3.08 10.33
CA VAL A 24 26.44 3.15 10.76
C VAL A 24 26.97 4.51 10.34
N ALA A 25 27.10 5.43 11.31
CA ALA A 25 27.60 6.78 11.05
C ALA A 25 28.95 6.73 10.31
N PRO A 26 29.21 7.62 9.34
CA PRO A 26 30.55 7.76 8.78
C PRO A 26 31.50 8.18 9.91
N ALA A 27 32.63 7.49 10.01
CA ALA A 27 33.68 7.85 10.95
C ALA A 27 34.19 9.25 10.59
N GLU A 28 34.13 10.17 11.57
CA GLU A 28 34.79 11.48 11.49
C GLU A 28 36.25 11.27 11.11
N ALA A 29 36.68 11.93 10.02
CA ALA A 29 38.07 11.94 9.64
C ALA A 29 38.90 12.61 10.75
N PRO A 30 40.09 12.09 11.09
CA PRO A 30 40.90 12.62 12.18
C PRO A 30 41.34 14.06 11.87
N ALA A 31 41.13 14.95 12.84
CA ALA A 31 41.64 16.31 12.84
C ALA A 31 43.18 16.34 12.75
N PRO A 32 43.80 17.14 11.87
CA PRO A 32 45.24 17.33 11.89
C PRO A 32 45.66 18.16 13.11
N ALA A 33 46.72 17.71 13.78
CA ALA A 33 47.34 18.36 14.94
C ALA A 33 47.87 19.77 14.61
N ALA A 34 47.67 20.70 15.55
CA ALA A 34 48.16 22.07 15.50
C ALA A 34 49.66 22.19 15.85
N PRO A 35 50.39 23.14 15.25
CA PRO A 35 51.53 23.79 15.89
C PRO A 35 51.22 25.23 16.31
N ALA A 36 51.87 25.64 17.39
CA ALA A 36 51.74 26.93 18.04
C ALA A 36 52.39 28.08 17.26
N GLY A 37 51.73 29.23 17.19
CA GLY A 37 52.33 30.53 16.91
C GLY A 37 51.69 31.34 15.77
N GLY A 38 51.11 32.50 16.12
CA GLY A 38 51.02 33.68 15.24
C GLY A 38 49.76 33.87 14.38
N ALA A 39 48.99 34.91 14.75
CA ALA A 39 47.91 35.61 14.01
C ALA A 39 46.55 34.89 13.79
N PRO A 40 45.40 35.60 13.97
CA PRO A 40 44.07 35.03 13.73
C PRO A 40 43.78 34.89 12.22
N PRO A 41 43.14 33.79 11.78
CA PRO A 41 42.77 33.58 10.38
C PRO A 41 41.58 34.50 9.96
N PRO A 42 41.51 34.89 8.67
CA PRO A 42 40.44 35.75 8.15
C PRO A 42 39.07 35.03 8.17
N PRO A 43 37.95 35.78 8.23
CA PRO A 43 36.61 35.19 8.27
C PRO A 43 36.29 34.40 6.99
N PRO A 44 35.47 33.34 7.09
CA PRO A 44 35.14 32.46 5.97
C PRO A 44 34.34 33.19 4.87
N PRO A 45 34.51 32.82 3.58
CA PRO A 45 33.77 33.44 2.48
C PRO A 45 32.26 33.13 2.56
N PRO A 46 31.39 34.01 2.02
CA PRO A 46 29.94 33.86 2.10
C PRO A 46 29.47 32.54 1.49
N GLY A 47 28.54 31.88 2.18
CA GLY A 47 28.02 30.56 1.84
C GLY A 47 27.51 30.49 0.39
N TYR A 48 28.03 29.52 -0.34
CA TYR A 48 27.42 29.08 -1.60
C TYR A 48 26.05 28.48 -1.28
N GLN A 49 25.01 29.27 -1.56
CA GLN A 49 23.67 28.76 -1.81
C GLN A 49 23.75 27.75 -2.96
N SER A 50 23.51 26.48 -2.66
CA SER A 50 23.20 25.47 -3.69
C SER A 50 21.69 25.43 -3.89
N GLN A 51 21.32 25.63 -5.16
CA GLN A 51 19.98 25.75 -5.71
C GLN A 51 19.12 24.48 -5.48
N PRO A 52 17.78 24.62 -5.52
CA PRO A 52 16.85 23.53 -5.24
C PRO A 52 16.80 22.52 -6.39
N PRO A 53 16.81 21.21 -6.13
CA PRO A 53 16.39 20.24 -7.11
C PRO A 53 14.87 20.14 -7.06
N TYR A 54 14.20 20.89 -7.92
CA TYR A 54 12.91 20.47 -8.45
C TYR A 54 13.17 19.21 -9.27
N GLN A 55 13.16 18.04 -8.60
CA GLN A 55 12.86 16.80 -9.30
C GLN A 55 12.29 15.72 -8.38
N HIS A 56 10.96 15.57 -8.47
CA HIS A 56 10.18 14.33 -8.43
C HIS A 56 10.48 13.30 -7.32
N ALA A 57 9.60 13.24 -6.31
CA ALA A 57 8.73 12.07 -6.14
C ALA A 57 7.69 12.36 -5.07
N TYR A 58 6.41 12.26 -5.42
CA TYR A 58 5.37 11.93 -4.45
C TYR A 58 5.62 10.50 -3.95
N GLN A 59 6.66 10.28 -3.14
CA GLN A 59 6.71 9.10 -2.28
C GLN A 59 5.85 9.43 -1.07
N GLN A 60 4.55 9.19 -1.19
CA GLN A 60 3.69 9.04 -0.03
C GLN A 60 4.19 7.80 0.71
N GLN A 61 4.96 8.05 1.76
CA GLN A 61 5.42 7.03 2.69
C GLN A 61 4.17 6.43 3.35
N PRO A 62 3.83 5.13 3.14
CA PRO A 62 2.66 4.56 3.75
C PRO A 62 2.81 4.63 5.29
N PRO A 63 1.71 4.83 6.04
CA PRO A 63 1.74 4.85 7.49
C PRO A 63 2.47 3.64 8.05
N ASN A 64 3.34 3.87 9.04
CA ASN A 64 4.11 2.86 9.74
C ASN A 64 3.16 1.92 10.51
N TYR A 65 2.65 0.89 9.83
CA TYR A 65 1.90 -0.19 10.45
C TYR A 65 2.88 -1.27 10.92
N PRO A 66 2.69 -1.84 12.12
CA PRO A 66 3.54 -2.93 12.62
C PRO A 66 3.60 -4.09 11.62
N PRO A 67 4.71 -4.83 11.55
CA PRO A 67 4.84 -6.01 10.68
C PRO A 67 3.91 -7.10 11.19
N GLN A 68 2.67 -7.08 10.73
CA GLN A 68 1.69 -8.12 10.98
C GLN A 68 1.88 -9.20 9.92
N GLY A 69 2.03 -10.44 10.39
CA GLY A 69 2.46 -11.59 9.60
C GLY A 69 1.68 -11.75 8.29
N TYR A 70 2.38 -12.29 7.28
CA TYR A 70 1.86 -12.52 5.95
C TYR A 70 0.47 -13.18 6.01
N LEU A 71 -0.57 -12.48 5.52
CA LEU A 71 -1.92 -13.02 5.34
C LEU A 71 -1.84 -14.21 4.37
N THR A 72 -1.64 -15.41 4.91
CA THR A 72 -1.52 -16.67 4.19
C THR A 72 -2.44 -17.69 4.84
N GLY A 73 -3.10 -18.53 4.05
CA GLY A 73 -3.97 -19.60 4.56
C GLY A 73 -5.44 -19.24 4.80
N PHE A 74 -5.88 -18.02 4.51
CA PHE A 74 -7.31 -17.70 4.46
C PHE A 74 -7.99 -18.47 3.32
N ARG A 75 -9.11 -19.14 3.62
CA ARG A 75 -9.92 -19.84 2.62
C ARG A 75 -11.31 -19.25 2.60
N GLY A 76 -11.68 -18.69 1.46
CA GLY A 76 -13.03 -18.23 1.16
C GLY A 76 -13.60 -18.94 -0.06
N GLN A 77 -14.74 -18.45 -0.52
CA GLN A 77 -15.42 -19.00 -1.68
C GLN A 77 -14.68 -18.56 -2.95
N VAL A 78 -14.02 -19.50 -3.61
CA VAL A 78 -13.39 -19.26 -4.92
C VAL A 78 -14.48 -19.19 -5.98
N ARG A 79 -14.63 -18.01 -6.60
CA ARG A 79 -15.66 -17.76 -7.62
C ARG A 79 -15.00 -17.32 -8.91
N LYS A 80 -15.41 -17.86 -10.05
CA LYS A 80 -14.89 -17.40 -11.35
C LYS A 80 -15.35 -15.95 -11.60
N PRO A 81 -14.43 -14.98 -11.84
CA PRO A 81 -14.80 -13.58 -12.05
C PRO A 81 -15.77 -13.38 -13.22
N SER A 82 -15.60 -14.14 -14.29
CA SER A 82 -16.50 -14.10 -15.46
C SER A 82 -17.93 -14.53 -15.10
N THR A 83 -18.09 -15.56 -14.28
CA THR A 83 -19.40 -16.03 -13.84
C THR A 83 -20.10 -14.98 -12.97
N VAL A 84 -19.36 -14.31 -12.09
CA VAL A 84 -19.89 -13.21 -11.25
C VAL A 84 -20.42 -12.06 -12.12
N ILE A 85 -19.67 -11.65 -13.14
CA ILE A 85 -20.08 -10.58 -14.06
C ILE A 85 -21.30 -11.01 -14.89
N LEU A 86 -21.28 -12.22 -15.45
CA LEU A 86 -22.40 -12.73 -16.24
C LEU A 86 -23.69 -12.78 -15.42
N LEU A 87 -23.63 -13.31 -14.19
CA LEU A 87 -24.76 -13.30 -13.26
C LEU A 87 -25.21 -11.88 -12.91
N THR A 88 -24.28 -10.95 -12.72
CA THR A 88 -24.62 -9.53 -12.49
C THR A 88 -25.40 -8.95 -13.67
N ILE A 89 -24.98 -9.22 -14.91
CA ILE A 89 -25.67 -8.73 -16.11
C ILE A 89 -27.05 -9.39 -16.26
N PHE A 90 -27.14 -10.72 -16.14
CA PHE A 90 -28.40 -11.45 -16.31
C PHE A 90 -29.43 -11.15 -15.22
N THR A 91 -29.00 -10.74 -14.03
CA THR A 91 -29.89 -10.36 -12.93
C THR A 91 -30.09 -8.85 -12.81
N CYS A 92 -29.75 -8.09 -13.85
CA CYS A 92 -29.90 -6.62 -13.88
C CYS A 92 -29.22 -5.93 -12.68
N GLY A 93 -28.05 -6.40 -12.27
CA GLY A 93 -27.26 -5.83 -11.18
C GLY A 93 -27.57 -6.39 -9.78
N ILE A 94 -28.69 -7.10 -9.59
CA ILE A 94 -29.10 -7.61 -8.27
C ILE A 94 -28.07 -8.58 -7.71
N TYR A 95 -27.57 -9.52 -8.52
CA TYR A 95 -26.53 -10.43 -8.09
C TYR A 95 -25.24 -9.68 -7.71
N GLY A 96 -24.94 -8.57 -8.39
CA GLY A 96 -23.78 -7.73 -8.06
C GLY A 96 -23.85 -7.17 -6.65
N LEU A 97 -25.03 -6.84 -6.14
CA LEU A 97 -25.24 -6.37 -4.77
C LEU A 97 -25.09 -7.49 -3.74
N VAL A 98 -25.64 -8.68 -4.03
CA VAL A 98 -25.46 -9.88 -3.19
C VAL A 98 -23.98 -10.27 -3.11
N TRP A 99 -23.27 -10.17 -4.24
CA TRP A 99 -21.84 -10.38 -4.30
C TRP A 99 -21.09 -9.33 -3.47
N LEU A 100 -21.46 -8.05 -3.58
CA LEU A 100 -20.85 -6.96 -2.81
C LEU A 100 -20.98 -7.19 -1.29
N TYR A 101 -22.16 -7.62 -0.83
CA TYR A 101 -22.39 -8.02 0.55
C TYR A 101 -21.44 -9.15 0.98
N SER A 102 -21.36 -10.21 0.17
CA SER A 102 -20.55 -11.39 0.48
C SER A 102 -19.05 -11.09 0.49
N VAL A 103 -18.59 -10.24 -0.41
CA VAL A 103 -17.18 -9.82 -0.47
C VAL A 103 -16.82 -8.91 0.69
N ALA A 104 -17.69 -7.98 1.07
CA ALA A 104 -17.48 -7.11 2.22
C ALA A 104 -17.32 -7.92 3.52
N THR A 105 -18.21 -8.90 3.75
CA THR A 105 -18.10 -9.78 4.93
C THR A 105 -16.84 -10.65 4.88
N GLU A 106 -16.48 -11.19 3.71
CA GLU A 106 -15.24 -11.96 3.53
C GLU A 106 -13.99 -11.13 3.81
N ILE A 107 -13.93 -9.88 3.33
CA ILE A 107 -12.82 -8.95 3.56
C ILE A 107 -12.68 -8.60 5.04
N ASN A 108 -13.78 -8.30 5.72
CA ASN A 108 -13.77 -8.04 7.17
C ASN A 108 -13.23 -9.25 7.95
N ALA A 109 -13.66 -10.46 7.58
CA ALA A 109 -13.17 -11.69 8.18
C ALA A 109 -11.68 -11.93 7.92
N ILE A 110 -11.15 -11.56 6.74
CA ILE A 110 -9.72 -11.64 6.42
C ILE A 110 -8.91 -10.65 7.25
N LEU A 111 -9.41 -9.42 7.40
CA LEU A 111 -8.71 -8.37 8.12
C LEU A 111 -8.79 -8.53 9.65
N GLY A 112 -9.77 -9.30 10.14
CA GLY A 112 -10.09 -9.41 11.56
C GLY A 112 -10.72 -8.13 12.12
N ASP A 113 -11.32 -7.31 11.24
CA ASP A 113 -11.91 -6.02 11.58
C ASP A 113 -13.29 -5.90 10.92
N ASP A 114 -14.33 -5.99 11.74
CA ASP A 114 -15.73 -5.90 11.31
C ASP A 114 -16.11 -4.50 10.79
N ASN A 115 -15.27 -3.49 11.02
CA ASN A 115 -15.52 -2.11 10.59
C ASN A 115 -14.73 -1.72 9.32
N ALA A 116 -13.89 -2.60 8.78
CA ALA A 116 -13.10 -2.30 7.58
C ALA A 116 -13.98 -2.02 6.35
N THR A 117 -15.09 -2.74 6.24
CA THR A 117 -16.17 -2.49 5.27
C THR A 117 -17.52 -2.59 5.96
N ASN A 118 -18.54 -1.92 5.41
CA ASN A 118 -19.92 -1.99 5.90
C ASN A 118 -20.80 -2.78 4.93
N PRO A 119 -20.97 -4.11 5.08
CA PRO A 119 -21.77 -4.93 4.16
C PRO A 119 -23.21 -4.45 4.00
N SER A 120 -23.79 -3.83 5.02
CA SER A 120 -25.17 -3.31 5.00
C SER A 120 -25.41 -2.26 3.90
N TYR A 121 -24.36 -1.54 3.48
CA TYR A 121 -24.45 -0.56 2.40
C TYR A 121 -24.80 -1.18 1.04
N SER A 122 -24.59 -2.49 0.84
CA SER A 122 -24.99 -3.19 -0.38
C SER A 122 -26.52 -3.17 -0.61
N TRP A 123 -27.31 -3.39 0.43
CA TRP A 123 -28.78 -3.42 0.35
C TRP A 123 -29.39 -2.02 0.38
N ILE A 124 -28.83 -1.12 1.19
CA ILE A 124 -29.21 0.30 1.21
C ILE A 124 -28.93 0.94 -0.16
N GLY A 125 -27.91 0.44 -0.85
CA GLY A 125 -27.55 0.77 -2.22
C GLY A 125 -28.67 0.65 -3.26
N ILE A 126 -29.66 -0.23 -3.02
CA ILE A 126 -30.83 -0.39 -3.90
C ILE A 126 -31.70 0.88 -3.88
N LEU A 127 -31.86 1.49 -2.71
CA LEU A 127 -32.63 2.73 -2.56
C LEU A 127 -31.82 3.94 -3.02
N CYS A 128 -30.52 3.95 -2.70
CA CYS A 128 -29.64 5.04 -3.05
C CYS A 128 -28.25 4.54 -3.45
N PHE A 129 -27.96 4.66 -4.74
CA PHE A 129 -26.75 4.14 -5.37
C PHE A 129 -25.45 4.72 -4.78
N ILE A 130 -25.52 5.84 -4.07
CA ILE A 130 -24.37 6.44 -3.37
C ILE A 130 -23.78 5.51 -2.31
N PHE A 131 -24.60 4.73 -1.60
CA PHE A 131 -24.12 3.80 -0.57
C PHE A 131 -23.37 2.63 -1.18
N SER A 132 -23.81 2.13 -2.34
CA SER A 132 -23.07 1.13 -3.12
C SER A 132 -21.68 1.65 -3.48
N TYR A 133 -21.56 2.92 -3.89
CA TYR A 133 -20.27 3.53 -4.19
C TYR A 133 -19.38 3.67 -2.95
N ILE A 134 -19.93 4.08 -1.80
CA ILE A 134 -19.15 4.16 -0.55
C ILE A 134 -18.60 2.77 -0.18
N LEU A 135 -19.41 1.72 -0.30
CA LEU A 135 -18.96 0.35 -0.04
C LEU A 135 -17.86 -0.08 -1.02
N MET A 136 -17.94 0.30 -2.30
CA MET A 136 -16.87 0.05 -3.26
C MET A 136 -15.56 0.75 -2.89
N VAL A 137 -15.61 1.98 -2.38
CA VAL A 137 -14.43 2.69 -1.88
C VAL A 137 -13.83 1.96 -0.67
N GLN A 138 -14.68 1.54 0.28
CA GLN A 138 -14.22 0.77 1.44
C GLN A 138 -13.55 -0.56 1.03
N ILE A 139 -14.14 -1.28 0.08
CA ILE A 139 -13.56 -2.52 -0.47
C ILE A 139 -12.19 -2.25 -1.11
N ASP A 140 -12.02 -1.19 -1.91
CA ASP A 140 -10.70 -0.85 -2.50
C ASP A 140 -9.66 -0.58 -1.41
N THR A 141 -9.99 0.23 -0.40
CA THR A 141 -9.07 0.54 0.72
C THR A 141 -8.70 -0.71 1.53
N ALA A 142 -9.67 -1.59 1.77
CA ALA A 142 -9.45 -2.85 2.49
C ALA A 142 -8.61 -3.84 1.66
N MET A 143 -8.80 -3.87 0.34
CA MET A 143 -7.99 -4.69 -0.56
C MET A 143 -6.53 -4.23 -0.61
N ILE A 144 -6.27 -2.92 -0.61
CA ILE A 144 -4.90 -2.38 -0.52
C ILE A 144 -4.25 -2.80 0.79
N GLU A 145 -4.98 -2.75 1.90
CA GLU A 145 -4.47 -3.21 3.20
C GLU A 145 -4.17 -4.72 3.20
N ILE A 146 -5.03 -5.54 2.60
CA ILE A 146 -4.78 -6.97 2.40
C ILE A 146 -3.50 -7.18 1.58
N ASP A 147 -3.36 -6.51 0.44
CA ASP A 147 -2.16 -6.64 -0.40
C ASP A 147 -0.90 -6.15 0.32
N ARG A 148 -1.00 -5.06 1.10
CA ARG A 148 0.09 -4.55 1.93
C ARG A 148 0.54 -5.56 2.98
N ARG A 149 -0.40 -6.23 3.66
CA ARG A 149 -0.12 -7.31 4.62
C ARG A 149 0.46 -8.57 3.95
N ARG A 150 0.27 -8.75 2.64
CA ARG A 150 0.91 -9.81 1.85
C ARG A 150 2.30 -9.42 1.33
N GLY A 151 2.77 -8.19 1.61
CA GLY A 151 4.02 -7.67 1.05
C GLY A 151 3.93 -7.30 -0.44
N ARG A 152 2.71 -7.14 -0.98
CA ARG A 152 2.47 -6.70 -2.36
C ARG A 152 2.11 -5.22 -2.36
N TYR A 153 2.74 -4.44 -3.24
CA TYR A 153 2.31 -3.06 -3.48
C TYR A 153 1.09 -3.07 -4.39
N SER A 154 0.00 -2.45 -3.93
CA SER A 154 -1.18 -2.16 -4.74
C SER A 154 -1.51 -0.69 -4.64
N GLU A 155 -1.63 -0.04 -5.79
CA GLU A 155 -2.20 1.30 -5.90
C GLU A 155 -3.73 1.24 -5.88
N SER A 156 -4.37 2.34 -5.49
CA SER A 156 -5.82 2.48 -5.56
C SER A 156 -6.28 2.57 -7.01
N LYS A 157 -7.21 1.69 -7.40
CA LYS A 157 -7.80 1.68 -8.75
C LYS A 157 -9.19 2.33 -8.78
N ILE A 158 -9.64 2.85 -7.64
CA ILE A 158 -10.98 3.40 -7.45
C ILE A 158 -11.31 4.54 -8.43
N LEU A 159 -10.38 5.46 -8.67
CA LEU A 159 -10.60 6.58 -9.58
C LEU A 159 -10.79 6.10 -11.02
N LEU A 160 -9.99 5.11 -11.44
CA LEU A 160 -10.11 4.48 -12.75
C LEU A 160 -11.47 3.81 -12.90
N TRP A 161 -11.93 3.06 -11.88
CA TRP A 161 -13.22 2.39 -11.93
C TRP A 161 -14.39 3.38 -11.95
N ILE A 162 -14.32 4.47 -11.19
CA ILE A 162 -15.37 5.51 -11.20
C ILE A 162 -15.42 6.18 -12.58
N LEU A 163 -14.28 6.61 -13.11
CA LEU A 163 -14.20 7.25 -14.43
C LEU A 163 -14.75 6.33 -15.52
N LEU A 164 -14.32 5.06 -15.53
CA LEU A 164 -14.80 4.10 -16.50
C LEU A 164 -16.29 3.74 -16.33
N THR A 165 -16.82 3.80 -15.10
CA THR A 165 -18.26 3.62 -14.84
C THR A 165 -19.06 4.80 -15.38
N VAL A 166 -18.63 6.03 -15.13
CA VAL A 166 -19.39 7.23 -15.52
C VAL A 166 -19.34 7.47 -17.04
N PHE A 167 -18.18 7.28 -17.68
CA PHE A 167 -18.02 7.59 -19.10
C PHE A 167 -18.34 6.41 -20.04
N VAL A 168 -18.16 5.16 -19.58
CA VAL A 168 -18.26 3.97 -20.44
C VAL A 168 -19.29 2.95 -19.90
N GLY A 169 -19.70 3.06 -18.63
CA GLY A 169 -20.67 2.13 -18.02
C GLY A 169 -20.10 0.77 -17.61
N ILE A 170 -18.80 0.51 -17.82
CA ILE A 170 -18.19 -0.81 -17.59
C ILE A 170 -17.32 -0.90 -16.32
N GLY A 171 -17.08 0.22 -15.63
CA GLY A 171 -16.17 0.25 -14.48
C GLY A 171 -16.58 -0.65 -13.32
N LEU A 172 -17.88 -0.80 -13.05
CA LEU A 172 -18.40 -1.71 -12.02
C LEU A 172 -18.00 -3.18 -12.30
N TYR A 173 -18.00 -3.60 -13.57
CA TYR A 173 -17.62 -4.97 -13.94
C TYR A 173 -16.11 -5.20 -13.83
N LEU A 174 -15.29 -4.19 -14.15
CA LEU A 174 -13.84 -4.28 -13.95
C LEU A 174 -13.48 -4.34 -12.46
N MET A 175 -14.21 -3.62 -11.62
CA MET A 175 -14.07 -3.71 -10.16
C MET A 175 -14.39 -5.13 -9.67
N GLN A 176 -15.54 -5.69 -10.07
CA GLN A 176 -15.89 -7.08 -9.76
C GLN A 176 -14.82 -8.07 -10.21
N TYR A 177 -14.29 -7.89 -11.42
CA TYR A 177 -13.23 -8.72 -11.97
C TYR A 177 -11.95 -8.67 -11.13
N ASP A 178 -11.44 -7.47 -10.87
CA ASP A 178 -10.16 -7.25 -10.17
C ASP A 178 -10.24 -7.73 -8.71
N VAL A 179 -11.31 -7.37 -8.00
CA VAL A 179 -11.53 -7.80 -6.61
C VAL A 179 -11.67 -9.31 -6.51
N GLN A 180 -12.50 -9.93 -7.37
CA GLN A 180 -12.66 -11.38 -7.34
C GLN A 180 -11.35 -12.11 -7.70
N THR A 181 -10.57 -11.59 -8.65
CA THR A 181 -9.28 -12.16 -9.03
C THR A 181 -8.30 -12.09 -7.86
N ARG A 182 -8.22 -10.96 -7.16
CA ARG A 182 -7.34 -10.80 -5.99
C ARG A 182 -7.73 -11.70 -4.83
N LEU A 183 -9.02 -11.79 -4.53
CA LEU A 183 -9.53 -12.69 -3.49
C LEU A 183 -9.27 -14.15 -3.83
N ASN A 184 -9.49 -14.56 -5.08
CA ASN A 184 -9.15 -15.92 -5.52
C ASN A 184 -7.66 -16.20 -5.37
N ASN A 185 -6.79 -15.26 -5.78
CA ASN A 185 -5.34 -15.41 -5.60
C ASN A 185 -4.98 -15.54 -4.11
N LEU A 186 -5.64 -14.78 -3.23
CA LEU A 186 -5.48 -14.92 -1.78
C LEU A 186 -5.90 -16.33 -1.30
N TYR A 187 -7.08 -16.81 -1.70
CA TYR A 187 -7.62 -18.11 -1.27
C TYR A 187 -6.84 -19.31 -1.83
N GLU A 188 -6.28 -19.16 -3.02
CA GLU A 188 -5.44 -20.16 -3.66
C GLU A 188 -3.96 -20.07 -3.23
N GLY A 189 -3.59 -19.05 -2.43
CA GLY A 189 -2.23 -18.84 -1.95
C GLY A 189 -1.23 -18.43 -3.04
N ARG A 190 -1.70 -17.77 -4.11
CA ARG A 190 -0.90 -17.31 -5.27
C ARG A 190 -0.52 -15.82 -5.19
#